data_AF-A0A2A9K9I1-F1
#
_entry.id   AF-A0A2A9K9I1-F1
#
_cell.length_a   1.000
_cell.length_b   1.000
_cell.length_c   1.000
_cell.angle_alpha   90.00
_cell.angle_beta   90.00
_cell.angle_gamma   90.00
#
_symmetry.space_group_name_H-M   'P 1'
#
loop_
_entity.id
_entity.type
_entity.pdbx_description
1 polymer ?
#
loop_
_entity_poly.entity_id
_entity_poly.type
_entity_poly.pdbx_seq_one_letter_code
_entity_poly.pdbx_strand_id
1 'polypeptide(L)'
;MSLLKEVLPWWARWLALASAAAVFGTICYNKGKQDEGERHIAYINQQVERATKIAKAQQAVVAQAQIKYVDRIRTIYVKGETIEKQVPIYITQADNVRFAVNAGFVRLYDAAWSGEDPGPAADSDRKPVGISLAQVAEVDAFNATACRAWREIALGQREYYLQLQMTTNGMKW
;
A
#
# COMPACT_ATOMS: atom_id res chain seq x y z
N MET A 1 -43.59 0.80 78.51
CA MET A 1 -43.91 2.17 78.09
C MET A 1 -43.80 2.20 76.57
N SER A 2 -44.93 2.42 75.88
CA SER A 2 -45.07 2.21 74.44
C SER A 2 -44.26 3.25 73.65
N LEU A 3 -43.24 2.80 72.91
CA LEU A 3 -42.43 3.59 71.98
C LEU A 3 -43.19 4.01 70.70
N LEU A 4 -44.52 3.80 70.63
CA LEU A 4 -45.35 4.07 69.45
C LEU A 4 -46.12 5.40 69.49
N LYS A 5 -45.82 6.32 70.43
CA LYS A 5 -46.57 7.58 70.62
C LYS A 5 -45.79 8.88 70.40
N GLU A 6 -44.63 8.86 69.76
CA GLU A 6 -44.06 10.08 69.16
C GLU A 6 -44.39 10.11 67.67
N VAL A 7 -45.65 10.49 67.41
CA VAL A 7 -46.18 10.75 66.08
C VAL A 7 -45.48 12.00 65.56
N LEU A 8 -44.41 11.83 64.77
CA LEU A 8 -43.73 12.90 64.04
C LEU A 8 -44.76 13.93 63.51
N PRO A 9 -44.59 15.24 63.78
CA PRO A 9 -45.54 16.24 63.34
C PRO A 9 -45.72 16.19 61.82
N TRP A 10 -46.91 16.52 61.34
CA TRP A 10 -47.33 16.29 59.95
C TRP A 10 -46.36 16.89 58.91
N TRP A 11 -45.77 18.05 59.20
CA TRP A 11 -44.78 18.69 58.34
C TRP A 11 -43.50 17.87 58.19
N ALA A 12 -43.06 17.17 59.24
CA ALA A 12 -41.84 16.36 59.24
C ALA A 12 -42.00 15.08 58.41
N ARG A 13 -43.22 14.54 58.34
CA ARG A 13 -43.56 13.39 57.48
C ARG A 13 -43.48 13.76 56.00
N TRP A 14 -44.02 14.91 55.62
CA TRP A 14 -43.91 15.43 54.26
C TRP A 14 -42.47 15.77 53.89
N LEU A 15 -41.69 16.33 54.81
CA LEU A 15 -40.26 16.57 54.61
C LEU A 15 -39.48 15.26 54.39
N ALA A 16 -39.76 14.21 55.17
CA ALA A 16 -39.15 12.90 54.98
C ALA A 16 -39.50 12.29 53.61
N LEU A 17 -40.77 12.38 53.19
CA LEU A 17 -41.21 11.92 51.86
C LEU A 17 -40.56 12.70 50.72
N ALA A 18 -40.51 14.04 50.82
CA ALA A 18 -39.86 14.89 49.84
C ALA A 18 -38.35 14.59 49.74
N SER A 19 -37.69 14.35 50.87
CA SER A 19 -36.27 13.99 50.93
C SER A 19 -36.02 12.61 50.30
N ALA A 20 -36.86 11.62 50.61
CA ALA A 20 -36.79 10.30 49.99
C ALA A 20 -37.02 10.36 48.48
N ALA A 21 -37.99 11.16 48.02
CA ALA A 21 -38.24 11.38 46.60
C ALA A 21 -37.05 12.06 45.90
N ALA A 22 -36.41 13.05 46.54
CA ALA A 22 -35.22 13.72 46.01
C ALA A 22 -34.01 12.76 45.90
N VAL A 23 -33.79 11.91 46.91
CA VAL A 23 -32.73 10.89 46.89
C VAL A 23 -33.03 9.85 45.80
N PHE A 24 -34.26 9.36 45.70
CA PHE A 24 -34.65 8.41 44.65
C PHE A 24 -34.47 9.02 43.25
N GLY A 25 -34.89 10.28 43.06
CA GLY A 25 -34.72 11.01 41.80
C GLY A 25 -33.25 11.15 41.39
N THR A 26 -32.36 11.47 42.32
CA THR A 26 -30.91 11.57 42.03
C THR A 26 -30.29 10.21 41.69
N ILE A 27 -30.69 9.13 42.37
CA ILE A 27 -30.26 7.75 42.03
C ILE A 27 -30.72 7.38 40.62
N CYS A 28 -31.99 7.60 40.28
CA CYS A 28 -32.52 7.31 38.95
C CYS A 28 -31.82 8.13 37.85
N TYR A 29 -31.59 9.42 38.09
CA TYR A 29 -30.88 10.30 37.14
C TYR A 29 -29.44 9.84 36.89
N ASN A 30 -28.70 9.52 37.96
CA ASN A 30 -27.32 9.06 37.85
C ASN A 30 -27.24 7.68 37.17
N LYS A 31 -28.18 6.77 37.47
CA LYS A 31 -28.26 5.46 36.82
C LYS A 31 -28.56 5.57 35.32
N GLY A 32 -29.48 6.46 34.94
CA GLY A 32 -29.77 6.72 33.52
C GLY A 32 -28.55 7.23 32.75
N LYS A 33 -27.80 8.18 33.33
CA LYS A 33 -26.53 8.66 32.75
C LYS A 33 -25.47 7.56 32.61
N GLN A 34 -25.38 6.67 33.60
CA GLN A 34 -24.45 5.55 33.56
C GLN A 34 -24.81 4.57 32.43
N ASP A 35 -26.08 4.18 32.30
CA ASP A 35 -26.54 3.27 31.26
C ASP A 35 -26.30 3.85 29.84
N GLU A 36 -26.54 5.15 29.64
CA GLU A 36 -26.22 5.84 28.38
C GLU A 36 -24.72 5.88 28.11
N GLY A 37 -23.91 6.16 29.13
CA GLY A 37 -22.46 6.14 29.06
C GLY A 37 -21.91 4.75 28.69
N GLU A 38 -22.41 3.69 29.33
CA GLU A 38 -22.03 2.30 29.04
C GLU A 38 -22.39 1.91 27.61
N ARG A 39 -23.58 2.29 27.12
CA ARG A 39 -23.98 2.06 25.71
C ARG A 39 -23.09 2.80 24.74
N HIS A 40 -22.72 4.05 25.03
CA HIS A 40 -21.83 4.82 24.17
C HIS A 40 -20.41 4.24 24.14
N ILE A 41 -19.89 3.83 25.30
CA ILE A 41 -18.59 3.15 25.40
C ILE A 41 -18.63 1.83 24.63
N ALA A 42 -19.67 1.02 24.79
CA ALA A 42 -19.83 -0.23 24.05
C ALA A 42 -19.88 -0.01 22.54
N TYR A 43 -20.59 1.03 22.08
CA TYR A 43 -20.63 1.43 20.68
C TYR A 43 -19.24 1.83 20.16
N ILE A 44 -18.52 2.70 20.87
CA ILE A 44 -17.16 3.11 20.49
C ILE A 44 -16.23 1.89 20.46
N ASN A 45 -16.26 1.03 21.48
CA ASN A 45 -15.43 -0.17 21.54
C ASN A 45 -15.71 -1.08 20.33
N GLN A 46 -16.97 -1.24 19.94
CA GLN A 46 -17.32 -2.01 18.75
C GLN A 46 -16.74 -1.38 17.46
N GLN A 47 -16.75 -0.05 17.33
CA GLN A 47 -16.13 0.63 16.19
C GLN A 47 -14.61 0.45 16.19
N VAL A 48 -13.96 0.61 17.34
CA VAL A 48 -12.51 0.42 17.50
C VAL A 48 -12.11 -1.01 17.17
N GLU A 49 -12.87 -2.01 17.61
CA GLU A 49 -12.63 -3.42 17.26
C GLU A 49 -12.73 -3.67 15.76
N ARG A 50 -13.77 -3.13 15.09
CA ARG A 50 -13.94 -3.24 13.64
C ARG A 50 -12.78 -2.58 12.90
N ALA A 51 -12.44 -1.35 13.27
CA ALA A 51 -11.31 -0.61 12.70
C ALA A 51 -9.99 -1.36 12.90
N THR A 52 -9.76 -1.92 14.09
CA THR A 52 -8.56 -2.71 14.40
C THR A 52 -8.48 -3.97 13.56
N LYS A 53 -9.60 -4.67 13.35
CA LYS A 53 -9.65 -5.87 12.48
C LYS A 53 -9.31 -5.53 11.04
N ILE A 54 -9.89 -4.45 10.50
CA ILE A 54 -9.58 -3.97 9.14
C ILE A 54 -8.11 -3.59 9.04
N ALA A 55 -7.59 -2.78 9.97
CA ALA A 55 -6.19 -2.35 9.97
C ALA A 55 -5.21 -3.54 10.01
N LYS A 56 -5.47 -4.55 10.86
CA LYS A 56 -4.66 -5.78 10.91
C LYS A 56 -4.70 -6.54 9.59
N ALA A 57 -5.87 -6.67 8.97
CA ALA A 57 -6.00 -7.34 7.69
C ALA A 57 -5.29 -6.57 6.56
N GLN A 58 -5.39 -5.24 6.53
CA GLN A 58 -4.66 -4.38 5.60
C GLN A 58 -3.14 -4.55 5.77
N GLN A 59 -2.64 -4.60 7.01
CA GLN A 59 -1.22 -4.81 7.29
C GLN A 59 -0.72 -6.17 6.79
N ALA A 60 -1.53 -7.22 6.93
CA ALA A 60 -1.21 -8.54 6.40
C ALA A 60 -1.10 -8.54 4.86
N VAL A 61 -2.03 -7.86 4.18
CA VAL A 61 -2.00 -7.68 2.71
C VAL A 61 -0.73 -6.95 2.26
N VAL A 62 -0.35 -5.86 2.95
CA VAL A 62 0.90 -5.13 2.66
C VAL A 62 2.12 -6.05 2.81
N ALA A 63 2.22 -6.76 3.93
CA ALA A 63 3.36 -7.63 4.21
C ALA A 63 3.47 -8.76 3.17
N GLN A 64 2.36 -9.39 2.81
CA GLN A 64 2.33 -10.44 1.81
C GLN A 64 2.74 -9.93 0.42
N ALA A 65 2.22 -8.78 -0.01
CA ALA A 65 2.58 -8.17 -1.28
C ALA A 65 4.08 -7.80 -1.32
N GLN A 66 4.60 -7.22 -0.24
CA GLN A 66 6.01 -6.86 -0.14
C GLN A 66 6.92 -8.09 -0.27
N ILE A 67 6.68 -9.15 0.51
CA ILE A 67 7.48 -10.38 0.46
C ILE A 67 7.48 -10.96 -0.96
N LYS A 68 6.29 -11.13 -1.55
CA LYS A 68 6.12 -11.75 -2.86
C LYS A 68 6.86 -10.99 -3.97
N TYR A 69 6.75 -9.67 -4.01
CA TYR A 69 7.24 -8.88 -5.15
C TYR A 69 8.70 -8.44 -5.01
N VAL A 70 9.19 -8.21 -3.79
CA VAL A 70 10.62 -7.89 -3.56
C VAL A 70 11.51 -9.04 -4.05
N ASP A 71 11.16 -10.29 -3.70
CA ASP A 71 11.95 -11.45 -4.10
C ASP A 71 11.93 -11.67 -5.62
N ARG A 72 10.80 -11.42 -6.28
CA ARG A 72 10.68 -11.50 -7.75
C ARG A 72 11.53 -10.45 -8.44
N ILE A 73 11.47 -9.21 -7.98
CA ILE A 73 12.25 -8.11 -8.52
C ILE A 73 13.75 -8.38 -8.34
N ARG A 74 14.16 -8.82 -7.14
CA ARG A 74 15.55 -9.21 -6.88
C ARG A 74 16.02 -10.32 -7.83
N THR A 75 15.20 -11.34 -8.04
CA THR A 75 15.50 -12.44 -8.96
C THR A 75 15.66 -11.94 -10.40
N ILE A 76 14.84 -10.97 -10.83
CA ILE A 76 14.96 -10.36 -12.16
C ILE A 76 16.30 -9.65 -12.30
N TYR A 77 16.70 -8.82 -11.33
CA TYR A 77 17.97 -8.12 -11.38
C TYR A 77 19.18 -9.07 -11.37
N VAL A 78 19.17 -10.11 -10.54
CA VAL A 78 20.25 -11.12 -10.52
C VAL A 78 20.37 -11.83 -11.88
N LYS A 79 19.25 -12.19 -12.50
CA LYS A 79 19.24 -12.80 -13.85
C LYS A 79 19.70 -11.81 -14.91
N GLY A 80 19.28 -10.55 -14.82
CA GLY A 80 19.70 -9.48 -15.71
C GLY A 80 21.20 -9.25 -15.69
N GLU A 81 21.78 -9.08 -14.51
CA GLU A 81 23.23 -8.92 -14.31
C GLU A 81 24.01 -10.14 -14.85
N THR A 82 23.45 -11.34 -14.67
CA THR A 82 24.05 -12.57 -15.22
C THR A 82 24.07 -12.55 -16.75
N ILE A 83 22.99 -12.08 -17.39
CA ILE A 83 22.90 -11.96 -18.85
C ILE A 83 23.85 -10.87 -19.36
N GLU A 84 23.89 -9.72 -18.72
CA GLU A 84 24.76 -8.60 -19.08
C GLU A 84 26.24 -9.00 -19.05
N LYS A 85 26.66 -9.75 -18.02
CA LYS A 85 28.03 -10.33 -17.95
C LYS A 85 28.38 -11.30 -19.07
N GLN A 86 27.38 -11.87 -19.76
CA GLN A 86 27.61 -12.76 -20.89
C GLN A 86 27.83 -12.01 -22.21
N VAL A 87 27.55 -10.71 -22.29
CA VAL A 87 27.74 -9.92 -23.51
C VAL A 87 29.11 -10.12 -24.16
N PRO A 88 30.27 -10.01 -23.47
CA PRO A 88 31.57 -10.20 -24.11
C PRO A 88 31.87 -11.64 -24.57
N ILE A 89 31.09 -12.62 -24.10
CA ILE A 89 31.20 -14.02 -24.55
C ILE A 89 30.52 -14.18 -25.92
N TYR A 90 29.38 -13.51 -26.12
CA TYR A 90 28.60 -13.58 -27.35
C TYR A 90 28.99 -12.53 -28.39
N ILE A 91 29.53 -11.38 -27.96
CA ILE A 91 29.99 -10.28 -28.79
C ILE A 91 31.46 -10.06 -28.47
N THR A 92 32.32 -10.62 -29.30
CA THR A 92 33.76 -10.58 -29.05
C THR A 92 34.36 -9.23 -29.44
N GLN A 93 35.58 -8.96 -28.99
CA GLN A 93 36.31 -7.77 -29.44
C GLN A 93 36.54 -7.76 -30.95
N ALA A 94 36.68 -8.93 -31.59
CA ALA A 94 36.81 -9.03 -33.04
C ALA A 94 35.52 -8.59 -33.74
N ASP A 95 34.35 -8.90 -33.18
CA ASP A 95 33.06 -8.45 -33.70
C ASP A 95 32.91 -6.93 -33.60
N ASN A 96 33.30 -6.34 -32.46
CA ASN A 96 33.28 -4.88 -32.26
C ASN A 96 34.16 -4.12 -33.26
N VAL A 97 35.27 -4.73 -33.71
CA VAL A 97 36.15 -4.15 -34.74
C VAL A 97 35.58 -4.36 -36.14
N ARG A 98 34.96 -5.53 -36.38
CA ARG A 98 34.45 -5.91 -37.70
C ARG A 98 33.16 -5.20 -38.08
N PHE A 99 32.29 -4.94 -37.11
CA PHE A 99 30.94 -4.44 -37.33
C PHE A 99 30.75 -3.11 -36.60
N ALA A 100 30.40 -2.08 -37.35
CA ALA A 100 30.09 -0.76 -36.80
C ALA A 100 28.59 -0.58 -36.62
N VAL A 101 28.20 0.08 -35.53
CA VAL A 101 26.86 0.65 -35.36
C VAL A 101 26.80 1.96 -36.14
N ASN A 102 25.75 2.19 -36.92
CA ASN A 102 25.60 3.41 -37.71
C ASN A 102 24.81 4.49 -36.96
N ALA A 103 25.02 5.76 -37.31
CA ALA A 103 24.36 6.90 -36.65
C ALA A 103 22.83 6.82 -36.71
N GLY A 104 22.27 6.31 -37.81
CA GLY A 104 20.82 6.12 -37.94
C GLY A 104 20.24 5.09 -36.97
N PHE A 105 20.98 4.04 -36.64
CA PHE A 105 20.55 3.05 -35.64
C PHE A 105 20.41 3.73 -34.27
N VAL A 106 21.43 4.49 -33.86
CA VAL A 106 21.42 5.16 -32.56
C VAL A 106 20.34 6.23 -32.49
N ARG A 107 20.18 7.06 -33.54
CA ARG A 107 19.11 8.07 -33.57
C ARG A 107 17.73 7.44 -33.41
N LEU A 108 17.46 6.34 -34.11
CA LEU A 108 16.18 5.64 -33.99
C LEU A 108 16.01 4.95 -32.63
N TYR A 109 17.07 4.38 -32.09
CA TYR A 109 17.08 3.77 -30.75
C TYR A 109 16.76 4.81 -29.67
N ASP A 110 17.43 5.96 -29.69
CA ASP A 110 17.22 7.04 -28.72
C ASP A 110 15.83 7.66 -28.84
N ALA A 111 15.33 7.82 -30.07
CA ALA A 111 13.94 8.24 -30.32
C ALA A 111 12.92 7.27 -29.71
N ALA A 112 13.16 5.96 -29.80
CA ALA A 112 12.27 4.97 -29.20
C ALA A 112 12.20 5.06 -27.66
N TRP A 113 13.30 5.44 -27.00
CA TRP A 113 13.35 5.61 -25.55
C TRP A 113 12.85 6.97 -25.06
N SER A 114 13.13 8.04 -25.81
CA SER A 114 12.68 9.40 -25.48
C SER A 114 11.21 9.64 -25.86
N GLY A 115 10.70 8.93 -26.85
CA GLY A 115 9.40 9.20 -27.48
C GLY A 115 9.42 10.38 -28.44
N GLU A 116 10.60 10.92 -28.77
CA GLU A 116 10.77 12.02 -29.72
C GLU A 116 10.80 11.52 -31.17
N ASP A 117 10.39 12.36 -32.12
CA ASP A 117 10.48 12.04 -33.55
C ASP A 117 11.96 12.10 -34.00
N PRO A 118 12.53 11.02 -34.56
CA PRO A 118 13.92 11.02 -35.05
C PRO A 118 14.12 11.92 -36.28
N GLY A 119 13.05 12.45 -36.88
CA GLY A 119 13.10 13.25 -38.09
C GLY A 119 13.38 12.43 -39.36
N PRO A 120 13.49 13.10 -40.53
CA PRO A 120 13.76 12.42 -41.79
C PRO A 120 15.16 11.79 -41.81
N ALA A 121 15.29 10.66 -42.51
CA ALA A 121 16.59 10.04 -42.73
C ALA A 121 17.54 10.96 -43.50
N ALA A 122 18.83 10.90 -43.16
CA ALA A 122 19.89 11.70 -43.76
C ALA A 122 21.08 10.82 -44.14
N ASP A 123 21.89 11.26 -45.11
CA ASP A 123 23.08 10.50 -45.54
C ASP A 123 24.10 10.30 -44.41
N SER A 124 24.13 11.21 -43.43
CA SER A 124 24.93 11.06 -42.20
C SER A 124 24.61 9.78 -41.42
N ASP A 125 23.40 9.25 -41.55
CA ASP A 125 22.93 8.07 -40.81
C ASP A 125 23.67 6.80 -41.20
N ARG A 126 24.26 6.78 -42.39
CA ARG A 126 25.03 5.64 -42.90
C ARG A 126 26.44 5.58 -42.30
N LYS A 127 26.90 6.64 -41.65
CA LYS A 127 28.25 6.70 -41.07
C LYS A 127 28.33 5.89 -39.78
N PRO A 128 29.46 5.24 -39.51
CA PRO A 128 29.68 4.56 -38.23
C PRO A 128 29.73 5.59 -37.10
N VAL A 129 29.20 5.20 -35.94
CA VAL A 129 29.40 5.91 -34.68
C VAL A 129 30.35 5.11 -33.81
N GLY A 130 31.07 5.77 -32.90
CA GLY A 130 32.05 5.14 -31.99
C GLY A 130 31.42 4.27 -30.89
N ILE A 131 30.21 3.76 -31.11
CA ILE A 131 29.49 2.87 -30.20
C ILE A 131 29.64 1.44 -30.73
N SER A 132 30.16 0.55 -29.88
CA SER A 132 30.37 -0.86 -30.20
C SER A 132 29.08 -1.68 -30.09
N LEU A 133 29.05 -2.84 -30.75
CA LEU A 133 27.94 -3.79 -30.62
C LEU A 133 27.76 -4.25 -29.17
N ALA A 134 28.87 -4.49 -28.46
CA ALA A 134 28.83 -4.88 -27.05
C ALA A 134 28.15 -3.82 -26.18
N GLN A 135 28.47 -2.53 -26.37
CA GLN A 135 27.83 -1.44 -25.62
C GLN A 135 26.31 -1.38 -25.88
N VAL A 136 25.86 -1.56 -27.13
CA VAL A 136 24.43 -1.59 -27.43
C VAL A 136 23.75 -2.77 -26.72
N ALA A 137 24.37 -3.95 -26.75
CA ALA A 137 23.82 -5.15 -26.10
C ALA A 137 23.80 -5.05 -24.57
N GLU A 138 24.81 -4.45 -23.95
CA GLU A 138 24.84 -4.18 -22.51
C GLU A 138 23.68 -3.26 -22.09
N VAL A 139 23.52 -2.13 -22.79
CA VAL A 139 22.43 -1.18 -22.54
C VAL A 139 21.07 -1.85 -22.74
N ASP A 140 20.90 -2.63 -23.81
CA ASP A 140 19.63 -3.29 -24.09
C ASP A 140 19.31 -4.39 -23.05
N ALA A 141 20.31 -5.17 -22.62
CA ALA A 141 20.15 -6.17 -21.56
C ALA A 141 19.76 -5.53 -20.22
N PHE A 142 20.39 -4.41 -19.86
CA PHE A 142 20.04 -3.62 -18.69
C PHE A 142 18.60 -3.09 -18.78
N ASN A 143 18.25 -2.48 -19.92
CA ASN A 143 16.92 -1.92 -20.16
C ASN A 143 15.83 -2.99 -20.13
N ALA A 144 16.06 -4.15 -20.74
CA ALA A 144 15.16 -5.29 -20.68
C ALA A 144 14.95 -5.78 -19.24
N THR A 145 16.01 -5.80 -18.43
CA THR A 145 15.94 -6.15 -17.01
C THR A 145 15.07 -5.16 -16.23
N ALA A 146 15.28 -3.85 -16.42
CA ALA A 146 14.49 -2.81 -15.79
C ALA A 146 13.01 -2.90 -16.19
N CYS A 147 12.71 -3.08 -17.48
CA CYS A 147 11.33 -3.23 -17.98
C CYS A 147 10.61 -4.44 -17.35
N ARG A 148 11.31 -5.57 -17.22
CA ARG A 148 10.76 -6.76 -16.57
C ARG A 148 10.50 -6.53 -15.09
N ALA A 149 11.38 -5.81 -14.39
CA ALA A 149 11.18 -5.45 -13.00
C ALA A 149 9.97 -4.51 -12.82
N TRP A 150 9.86 -3.47 -13.65
CA TRP A 150 8.72 -2.55 -13.65
C TRP A 150 7.39 -3.26 -13.93
N ARG A 151 7.38 -4.24 -14.83
CA ARG A 151 6.20 -5.09 -15.05
C ARG A 151 5.76 -5.80 -13.78
N GLU A 152 6.68 -6.42 -13.03
CA GLU A 152 6.32 -7.09 -11.77
C GLU A 152 5.84 -6.09 -10.71
N ILE A 153 6.44 -4.89 -10.63
CA ILE A 153 5.97 -3.83 -9.74
C ILE A 153 4.52 -3.44 -10.08
N ALA A 154 4.22 -3.18 -11.35
CA ALA A 154 2.88 -2.78 -11.78
C ALA A 154 1.84 -3.87 -11.50
N LEU A 155 2.17 -5.14 -11.77
CA LEU A 155 1.31 -6.27 -11.43
C LEU A 155 1.08 -6.38 -9.92
N GLY A 156 2.14 -6.19 -9.12
CA GLY A 156 2.05 -6.25 -7.67
C GLY A 156 1.23 -5.12 -7.06
N GLN A 157 1.38 -3.89 -7.56
CA GLN A 157 0.54 -2.77 -7.16
C GLN A 157 -0.93 -3.02 -7.48
N ARG A 158 -1.24 -3.58 -8.65
CA ARG A 158 -2.61 -3.95 -9.02
C ARG A 158 -3.19 -5.01 -8.08
N GLU A 159 -2.47 -6.10 -7.84
CA GLU A 159 -2.92 -7.16 -6.92
C GLU A 159 -3.11 -6.63 -5.50
N TYR A 160 -2.14 -5.87 -4.99
CA TYR A 160 -2.19 -5.21 -3.69
C TYR A 160 -3.43 -4.32 -3.56
N TYR A 161 -3.68 -3.46 -4.54
CA TYR A 161 -4.83 -2.55 -4.52
C TYR A 161 -6.16 -3.30 -4.47
N LEU A 162 -6.30 -4.36 -5.28
CA LEU A 162 -7.51 -5.18 -5.29
C LEU A 162 -7.74 -5.87 -3.94
N GLN A 163 -6.69 -6.45 -3.34
CA GLN A 163 -6.78 -7.07 -2.02
C GLN A 163 -7.10 -6.06 -0.91
N LEU A 164 -6.53 -4.85 -0.99
CA LEU A 164 -6.80 -3.77 -0.05
C LEU A 164 -8.27 -3.33 -0.12
N GLN A 165 -8.82 -3.19 -1.33
CA GLN A 165 -10.24 -2.86 -1.52
C GLN A 165 -11.15 -3.95 -0.96
N MET A 166 -10.88 -5.24 -1.23
CA MET A 166 -11.66 -6.35 -0.67
C MET A 166 -11.67 -6.34 0.85
N THR A 167 -10.49 -6.11 1.45
CA THR A 167 -10.32 -6.07 2.91
C THR A 167 -11.03 -4.88 3.55
N THR A 168 -11.06 -3.74 2.86
CA THR A 168 -11.64 -2.49 3.38
C THR A 168 -13.16 -2.45 3.19
N ASN A 169 -13.65 -2.87 2.02
CA ASN A 169 -15.05 -2.76 1.64
C ASN A 169 -15.86 -4.03 1.96
N GLY A 170 -15.22 -5.11 2.40
CA GLY A 170 -15.88 -6.39 2.69
C GLY A 170 -16.41 -7.13 1.45
N MET A 171 -16.02 -6.72 0.24
CA MET A 171 -16.40 -7.40 -1.01
C MET A 171 -15.66 -8.73 -1.12
N LYS A 172 -16.40 -9.84 -0.98
CA LYS A 172 -15.97 -11.19 -1.34
C LYS A 172 -16.54 -11.53 -2.71
N TRP A 173 -15.70 -12.02 -3.62
CA TRP A 173 -16.14 -12.71 -4.84
C TRP A 173 -16.33 -14.19 -4.54
#